data_AF-A0A347WJW1-F1
#
_entry.id   AF-A0A347WJW1-F1
#
_cell.length_a   1.000
_cell.length_b   1.000
_cell.length_c   1.000
_cell.angle_alpha   90.00
_cell.angle_beta   90.00
_cell.angle_gamma   90.00
#
_symmetry.space_group_name_H-M   'P 1'
#
loop_
_entity.id
_entity.type
_entity.pdbx_description
1 polymer ?
#
loop_
_entity_poly.entity_id
_entity_poly.type
_entity_poly.pdbx_seq_one_letter_code
_entity_poly.pdbx_strand_id
1 'polypeptide(L)' 'MGAYLAQLTTNEMASLLLQMDVHAPSDVRVNIPITNFDEFYETFNIQAGGLMYRAPDERLVIW' A
#
# COMPACT_ATOMS: atom_id res chain seq x y z
N MET A 1 -9.05 -8.39 -4.67
CA MET A 1 -7.82 -8.34 -3.84
C MET A 1 -8.00 -7.20 -2.84
N GLY A 2 -7.99 -7.44 -1.53
CA GLY A 2 -8.06 -6.35 -0.51
C GLY A 2 -9.16 -6.41 0.56
N ALA A 3 -10.08 -7.40 0.57
CA ALA A 3 -11.24 -7.36 1.48
C ALA A 3 -10.90 -7.49 2.98
N TYR A 4 -9.74 -8.05 3.35
CA TYR A 4 -9.38 -8.28 4.75
C TYR A 4 -9.00 -7.00 5.51
N LEU A 5 -8.38 -6.03 4.82
CA LEU A 5 -7.95 -4.75 5.42
C LEU A 5 -8.93 -3.61 5.11
N ALA A 6 -10.14 -3.92 4.64
CA ALA A 6 -11.18 -2.91 4.46
C ALA A 6 -11.53 -2.30 5.82
N GLN A 7 -11.15 -1.04 6.03
CA GLN A 7 -11.32 -0.34 7.30
C GLN A 7 -11.94 1.04 7.06
N LEU A 8 -12.94 1.37 7.87
CA LEU A 8 -13.47 2.73 8.00
C LEU A 8 -13.18 3.19 9.42
N THR A 9 -12.68 4.41 9.59
CA THR A 9 -12.28 4.95 10.89
C THR A 9 -12.57 6.45 10.92
N THR A 10 -13.01 6.97 12.06
CA THR A 10 -13.22 8.42 12.20
C THR A 10 -11.88 9.15 12.24
N ASN A 11 -11.87 10.44 11.93
CA ASN A 11 -10.63 11.22 11.90
C ASN A 11 -9.94 11.28 13.28
N GLU A 12 -10.72 11.31 14.36
CA GLU A 12 -10.22 11.33 15.73
C GLU A 12 -9.50 10.03 16.05
N MET A 13 -10.12 8.89 15.72
CA MET A 13 -9.52 7.58 15.96
C MET A 13 -8.32 7.34 15.04
N ALA A 14 -8.36 7.78 13.78
CA ALA A 14 -7.22 7.71 12.88
C ALA A 14 -6.03 8.51 13.44
N SER A 15 -6.26 9.72 13.95
CA SER A 15 -5.23 10.56 14.56
C SER A 15 -4.62 9.94 15.82
N LEU A 16 -5.44 9.22 16.61
CA LEU A 16 -4.97 8.48 17.77
C LEU A 16 -4.12 7.27 17.37
N LEU A 17 -4.60 6.46 16.41
CA LEU A 17 -3.91 5.27 15.94
C LEU A 17 -2.57 5.61 15.28
N LEU A 18 -2.50 6.70 14.51
CA LEU A 18 -1.24 7.16 13.90
C LEU A 18 -0.13 7.45 14.91
N GLN A 19 -0.48 7.76 16.17
CA GLN A 19 0.50 8.06 17.22
C GLN A 19 0.85 6.84 18.08
N MET A 20 -0.07 5.88 18.22
CA MET A 20 0.06 4.80 19.21
C MET A 20 0.19 3.41 18.60
N ASP A 21 -0.33 3.20 17.38
CA ASP A 21 -0.27 1.90 16.71
C ASP A 21 1.03 1.77 15.93
N VAL A 22 1.70 0.63 16.09
CA VAL A 22 2.91 0.29 15.32
C VAL A 22 2.57 -0.13 13.88
N HIS A 23 1.31 -0.46 13.61
CA HIS A 23 0.85 -0.82 12.28
C HIS A 23 0.52 0.44 11.47
N ALA A 24 0.97 0.49 10.22
CA ALA A 24 0.56 1.52 9.30
C ALA A 24 -0.97 1.47 9.04
N PRO A 25 -1.60 2.59 8.63
CA PRO A 25 -2.99 2.60 8.22
C PRO A 25 -3.29 1.56 7.14
N SER A 26 -4.47 0.93 7.20
CA SER A 26 -4.83 -0.19 6.33
C SER A 26 -4.69 0.09 4.83
N ASP A 27 -5.07 1.29 4.36
CA ASP A 27 -4.92 1.67 2.96
C ASP A 27 -3.44 1.70 2.51
N VAL A 28 -2.56 2.18 3.39
CA VAL A 28 -1.12 2.24 3.15
C VAL A 28 -0.52 0.83 3.15
N ARG A 29 -1.00 -0.06 4.04
CA ARG A 29 -0.57 -1.46 4.12
C ARG A 29 -0.91 -2.27 2.86
N VAL A 30 -1.96 -1.89 2.13
CA VAL A 30 -2.30 -2.52 0.85
C VAL A 30 -1.51 -1.88 -0.29
N ASN A 31 -1.60 -0.55 -0.42
CA ASN A 31 -1.18 0.14 -1.63
C ASN A 31 0.34 0.34 -1.74
N ILE A 32 1.07 0.53 -0.63
CA ILE A 32 2.53 0.74 -0.73
C ILE A 32 3.29 -0.56 -1.01
N PRO A 33 3.08 -1.67 -0.26
CA PRO A 33 3.87 -2.87 -0.47
C PRO A 33 3.62 -3.53 -1.82
N ILE A 34 2.38 -3.52 -2.32
CA ILE A 34 2.03 -4.22 -3.58
C ILE A 34 2.78 -3.66 -4.79
N THR A 35 3.13 -2.37 -4.77
CA THR A 35 3.92 -1.72 -5.83
C THR A 35 5.39 -2.12 -5.86
N ASN A 36 5.86 -2.94 -4.92
CA ASN A 36 7.23 -3.45 -4.95
C ASN A 36 7.36 -4.77 -5.72
N PHE A 37 6.25 -5.43 -6.08
CA PHE A 37 6.24 -6.75 -6.72
C PHE A 37 5.99 -6.63 -8.22
N ASP A 38 6.81 -7.30 -9.02
CA ASP A 38 6.71 -7.28 -10.48
C ASP A 38 5.39 -7.90 -10.96
N GLU A 39 4.89 -8.92 -10.26
CA GLU A 39 3.63 -9.61 -10.57
C GLU A 39 2.43 -8.67 -10.51
N PHE A 40 2.48 -7.62 -9.69
CA PHE A 40 1.43 -6.60 -9.64
C PHE A 40 1.35 -5.81 -10.95
N TYR A 41 2.51 -5.48 -11.54
CA TYR A 41 2.57 -4.77 -12.81
C TYR A 41 2.08 -5.64 -13.96
N GLU A 42 2.48 -6.91 -13.99
CA GLU A 42 2.07 -7.87 -15.01
C GLU A 42 0.57 -8.19 -14.94
N THR A 43 0.06 -8.46 -13.73
CA THR A 43 -1.34 -8.89 -13.53
C THR A 43 -2.34 -7.79 -13.88
N PHE A 44 -2.02 -6.54 -13.53
CA PHE A 44 -2.92 -5.40 -13.70
C PHE A 44 -2.51 -4.46 -14.84
N ASN A 45 -1.50 -4.84 -15.63
CA ASN A 45 -0.99 -4.10 -16.77
C ASN A 45 -0.63 -2.62 -16.43
N ILE A 46 0.03 -2.42 -15.28
CA ILE A 46 0.38 -1.08 -14.78
C ILE A 46 1.54 -0.50 -15.59
N GLN A 47 1.33 0.68 -16.16
CA GLN A 47 2.31 1.37 -17.01
C GLN A 47 3.04 2.48 -16.27
N ALA A 48 4.20 2.89 -16.81
CA ALA A 48 4.93 4.05 -16.33
C ALA A 48 4.05 5.31 -16.34
N GLY A 49 4.13 6.11 -15.28
CA GLY A 49 3.31 7.31 -15.08
C GLY A 49 1.92 7.06 -14.49
N GLY A 50 1.54 5.80 -14.25
CA GLY A 50 0.31 5.46 -13.52
C GLY A 50 0.40 5.80 -12.02
N LEU A 51 -0.76 6.01 -11.36
CA LEU A 51 -0.82 6.36 -9.94
C LEU A 51 -0.14 5.32 -9.01
N MET A 52 -0.21 4.04 -9.40
CA MET A 52 0.39 2.92 -8.66
C MET A 52 1.75 2.49 -9.23
N TYR A 53 2.35 3.30 -10.11
CA TYR A 53 3.65 2.99 -10.69
C TYR A 53 4.78 3.39 -9.74
N ARG A 54 5.74 2.47 -9.56
CA ARG A 54 7.01 2.68 -8.87
C ARG A 54 8.11 2.19 -9.80
N ALA A 55 9.14 2.99 -10.00
CA ALA A 55 10.25 2.64 -10.87
C ALA A 55 10.98 1.40 -10.33
N PRO A 56 11.48 0.48 -11.18
CA PRO A 56 12.09 -0.78 -10.72
C PRO A 56 13.23 -0.59 -9.71
N ASP A 57 14.00 0.49 -9.82
CA ASP A 57 15.11 0.86 -8.93
C ASP A 57 14.66 1.46 -7.59
N GLU A 58 13.40 1.85 -7.46
CA GLU A 58 12.80 2.34 -6.21
C GLU A 58 12.04 1.22 -5.45
N ARG A 59 11.89 0.03 -6.05
CA ARG A 59 11.18 -1.10 -5.44
C ARG A 59 12.02 -1.73 -4.36
N LEU A 60 11.40 -2.02 -3.22
CA LEU A 60 12.06 -2.63 -2.08
C LEU A 60 11.56 -4.06 -1.85
N VAL A 61 12.49 -5.02 -1.94
CA VAL A 61 12.30 -6.43 -1.57
C VAL A 61 13.39 -6.80 -0.58
N ILE A 62 13.04 -7.53 0.48
CA ILE A 62 13.96 -7.85 1.59
C ILE A 62 14.51 -9.27 1.48
N TRP A 63 13.65 -10.23 1.13
CA TRP A 63 13.98 -11.66 1.12
C TRP A 63 14.32 -12.14 -0.29
#